data_AF-A0A930V808-F1
#
_entry.id   AF-A0A930V808-F1
#
_cell.length_a   1.000
_cell.length_b   1.000
_cell.length_c   1.000
_cell.angle_alpha   90.00
_cell.angle_beta   90.00
_cell.angle_gamma   90.00
#
_symmetry.space_group_name_H-M   'P 1'
#
loop_
_entity.id
_entity.type
_entity.pdbx_description
1 polymer ?
#
loop_
_entity_poly.entity_id
_entity_poly.type
_entity_poly.pdbx_seq_one_letter_code
_entity_poly.pdbx_strand_id
1 'polypeptide(L)'
;MTTADEGDAPDGPDVPLPSGWVRIGERGWWSSWAGYSAVFVVTTIVYFGAQAGRFFDDLVPWPSDLLLGAVVIAALLWLGTAARNAIYPQPWVNLDTDQLRAGRRRTVALTDLDRATVPVDPALKADVLVLRLTAKEARVEIILRDRRGPRLDGTSTRVLAEALRRTSVAMPTSAPDPTGRFGRYNFPGHIGLDDAIALVEHPPVPGAPLPASW
;
A
#
# COMPACT_ATOMS: atom_id res chain seq x y z
N MET A 1 4.87 -45.15 -13.42
CA MET A 1 6.30 -44.98 -13.77
C MET A 1 6.38 -43.79 -14.71
N THR A 2 7.06 -42.69 -14.38
CA THR A 2 7.94 -42.47 -13.22
C THR A 2 7.73 -41.09 -12.60
N THR A 3 7.97 -41.03 -11.30
CA THR A 3 7.84 -39.90 -10.36
C THR A 3 8.78 -38.73 -10.64
N ALA A 4 8.24 -37.53 -10.48
CA ALA A 4 8.90 -36.31 -10.01
C ALA A 4 7.78 -35.53 -9.24
N ASP A 5 7.85 -35.18 -7.96
CA ASP A 5 8.99 -34.90 -7.07
C ASP A 5 9.72 -33.59 -7.48
N GLU A 6 9.82 -32.55 -6.65
CA GLU A 6 9.28 -32.30 -5.31
C GLU A 6 8.93 -30.80 -5.19
N GLY A 7 8.00 -30.42 -4.31
CA GLY A 7 7.48 -29.06 -4.25
C GLY A 7 6.62 -28.78 -3.02
N ASP A 8 6.98 -29.41 -1.89
CA ASP A 8 6.25 -29.30 -0.63
C ASP A 8 6.42 -27.88 -0.06
N ALA A 9 5.41 -27.03 -0.27
CA ALA A 9 5.33 -25.70 0.32
C ALA A 9 4.63 -25.83 1.67
N PRO A 10 5.33 -25.68 2.81
CA PRO A 10 4.77 -25.97 4.11
C PRO A 10 3.95 -24.77 4.63
N ASP A 11 2.88 -24.40 3.91
CA ASP A 11 1.91 -23.37 4.31
C ASP A 11 0.95 -23.88 5.42
N GLY A 12 1.43 -24.78 6.28
CA GLY A 12 0.75 -25.21 7.50
C GLY A 12 0.83 -24.12 8.60
N PRO A 13 -0.17 -24.06 9.50
CA PRO A 13 -0.19 -23.06 10.58
C PRO A 13 1.00 -23.20 11.54
N ASP A 14 1.58 -24.41 11.64
CA ASP A 14 2.63 -24.77 12.58
C ASP A 14 4.06 -24.45 12.13
N VAL A 15 4.28 -24.00 10.88
CA VAL A 15 5.63 -23.58 10.45
C VAL A 15 6.07 -22.35 11.25
N PRO A 16 7.26 -22.37 11.89
CA PRO A 16 7.74 -21.25 12.69
C PRO A 16 7.88 -19.98 11.84
N LEU A 17 7.53 -18.84 12.42
CA LEU A 17 7.65 -17.55 11.73
C LEU A 17 9.12 -17.22 11.45
N PRO A 18 9.45 -16.63 10.28
CA PRO A 18 10.82 -16.31 9.93
C PRO A 18 11.42 -15.23 10.84
N SER A 19 12.62 -15.50 11.34
CA SER A 19 13.45 -14.58 12.12
C SER A 19 14.03 -13.45 11.28
N GLY A 20 14.30 -12.30 11.91
CA GLY A 20 14.97 -11.16 11.32
C GLY A 20 14.07 -10.27 10.45
N TRP A 21 14.69 -9.52 9.54
CA TRP A 21 14.00 -8.48 8.76
C TRP A 21 13.23 -9.04 7.56
N VAL A 22 11.93 -9.28 7.75
CA VAL A 22 10.97 -9.64 6.69
C VAL A 22 10.46 -8.38 5.99
N ARG A 23 10.27 -8.44 4.67
CA ARG A 23 9.70 -7.35 3.87
C ARG A 23 8.21 -7.60 3.64
N ILE A 24 7.34 -6.68 4.04
CA ILE A 24 5.89 -6.89 3.93
C ILE A 24 5.38 -6.40 2.56
N GLY A 25 5.33 -7.33 1.61
CA GLY A 25 4.67 -7.15 0.31
C GLY A 25 5.46 -6.36 -0.76
N GLU A 26 5.01 -6.51 -2.01
CA GLU A 26 5.69 -6.01 -3.21
C GLU A 26 4.88 -4.92 -3.95
N ARG A 27 5.20 -3.64 -3.71
CA ARG A 27 4.68 -2.53 -4.52
C ARG A 27 5.51 -2.35 -5.80
N GLY A 28 5.19 -3.13 -6.84
CA GLY A 28 5.69 -2.88 -8.19
C GLY A 28 5.20 -1.53 -8.73
N TRP A 29 6.09 -0.74 -9.36
CA TRP A 29 5.82 0.67 -9.69
C TRP A 29 4.54 0.90 -10.52
N TRP A 30 4.24 0.00 -11.47
CA TRP A 30 3.00 0.03 -12.25
C TRP A 30 1.72 -0.01 -11.39
N SER A 31 1.71 -0.66 -10.22
CA SER A 31 0.50 -0.74 -9.39
C SER A 31 0.10 0.60 -8.76
N SER A 32 1.00 1.57 -8.70
CA SER A 32 0.67 2.95 -8.30
C SER A 32 -0.08 3.74 -9.39
N TRP A 33 0.00 3.31 -10.67
CA TRP A 33 -0.58 4.00 -11.83
C TRP A 33 -1.66 3.21 -12.56
N ALA A 34 -1.79 1.90 -12.29
CA ALA A 34 -2.76 1.04 -12.94
C ALA A 34 -4.23 1.49 -12.79
N GLY A 35 -4.54 2.39 -11.84
CA GLY A 35 -5.87 2.99 -11.68
C GLY A 35 -6.31 3.85 -12.88
N TYR A 36 -5.38 4.55 -13.53
CA TYR A 36 -5.65 5.42 -14.68
C TYR A 36 -5.97 4.60 -15.94
N SER A 37 -6.81 5.15 -16.83
CA SER A 37 -7.19 4.49 -18.08
C SER A 37 -6.15 4.73 -19.18
N ALA A 38 -6.11 3.85 -20.19
CA ALA A 38 -5.29 4.06 -21.37
C ALA A 38 -5.63 5.39 -22.08
N VAL A 39 -6.92 5.77 -22.09
CA VAL A 39 -7.40 7.06 -22.63
C VAL A 39 -6.82 8.24 -21.85
N PHE A 40 -6.75 8.18 -20.51
CA PHE A 40 -6.08 9.21 -19.72
C PHE A 40 -4.61 9.35 -20.13
N VAL A 41 -3.87 8.24 -20.15
CA VAL A 41 -2.43 8.25 -20.50
C VAL A 41 -2.19 8.80 -21.91
N VAL A 42 -2.95 8.36 -22.92
CA VAL A 42 -2.82 8.85 -24.30
C VAL A 42 -3.18 10.33 -24.40
N THR A 43 -4.28 10.78 -23.79
CA THR A 43 -4.65 12.20 -23.80
C THR A 43 -3.62 13.07 -23.09
N THR A 44 -3.03 12.61 -21.98
CA THR A 44 -1.91 13.30 -21.32
C THR A 44 -0.68 13.37 -22.24
N ILE A 45 -0.32 12.29 -22.94
CA ILE A 45 0.79 12.28 -23.91
C ILE A 45 0.57 13.27 -25.05
N VAL A 46 -0.62 13.26 -25.67
CA VAL A 46 -0.94 14.21 -26.75
C VAL A 46 -0.95 15.65 -26.24
N TYR A 47 -1.50 15.91 -25.06
CA TYR A 47 -1.54 17.26 -24.47
C TYR A 47 -0.14 17.79 -24.15
N PHE A 48 0.68 17.04 -23.39
CA PHE A 48 2.02 17.51 -23.02
C PHE A 48 3.00 17.47 -24.19
N GLY A 49 2.87 16.55 -25.16
CA GLY A 49 3.61 16.60 -26.42
C GLY A 49 3.31 17.88 -27.21
N ALA A 50 2.03 18.20 -27.41
CA ALA A 50 1.62 19.41 -28.12
C ALA A 50 1.94 20.72 -27.37
N GLN A 51 2.15 20.69 -26.05
CA GLN A 51 2.72 21.83 -25.32
C GLN A 51 4.25 21.85 -25.41
N ALA A 52 4.93 20.70 -25.33
CA ALA A 52 6.37 20.62 -25.46
C ALA A 52 6.85 21.10 -26.84
N GLY A 53 6.16 20.73 -27.93
CA GLY A 53 6.39 21.29 -29.27
C GLY A 53 6.43 22.82 -29.24
N ARG A 54 5.36 23.47 -28.77
CA ARG A 54 5.28 24.95 -28.66
C ARG A 54 6.35 25.61 -27.78
N PHE A 55 7.01 24.88 -26.88
CA PHE A 55 8.13 25.39 -26.09
C PHE A 55 9.50 25.11 -26.73
N PHE A 56 9.56 24.26 -27.76
CA PHE A 56 10.80 23.78 -28.39
C PHE A 56 10.71 23.72 -29.93
N ASP A 57 9.80 24.46 -30.57
CA ASP A 57 9.57 24.44 -32.03
C ASP A 57 10.86 24.77 -32.82
N ASP A 58 11.71 25.65 -32.29
CA ASP A 58 13.03 26.02 -32.85
C ASP A 58 14.15 24.99 -32.58
N LEU A 59 13.89 23.95 -31.77
CA LEU A 59 14.90 23.04 -31.21
C LEU A 59 14.64 21.54 -31.49
N VAL A 60 13.38 21.14 -31.67
CA VAL A 60 12.96 19.73 -31.67
C VAL A 60 11.96 19.46 -32.81
N PRO A 61 12.42 19.01 -33.99
CA PRO A 61 11.54 18.78 -35.14
C PRO A 61 10.49 17.68 -34.90
N TRP A 62 9.28 17.87 -35.40
CA TRP A 62 8.25 16.82 -35.42
C TRP A 62 8.75 15.57 -36.16
N PRO A 63 8.53 14.33 -35.66
CA PRO A 63 7.70 13.93 -34.51
C PRO A 63 8.48 13.74 -33.19
N SER A 64 9.66 14.34 -33.02
CA SER A 64 10.46 14.18 -31.79
C SER A 64 9.93 14.97 -30.58
N ASP A 65 9.01 15.90 -30.80
CA ASP A 65 8.14 16.53 -29.80
C ASP A 65 7.28 15.49 -29.03
N LEU A 66 6.78 14.47 -29.73
CA LEU A 66 6.01 13.38 -29.10
C LEU A 66 6.90 12.50 -28.20
N LEU A 67 8.16 12.29 -28.59
CA LEU A 67 9.15 11.60 -27.77
C LEU A 67 9.51 12.43 -26.53
N LEU A 68 9.69 13.75 -26.68
CA LEU A 68 9.93 14.66 -25.57
C LEU A 68 8.75 14.69 -24.59
N GLY A 69 7.51 14.75 -25.09
CA GLY A 69 6.30 14.65 -24.27
C GLY A 69 6.20 13.32 -23.50
N ALA A 70 6.53 12.21 -24.15
CA ALA A 70 6.59 10.89 -23.50
C ALA A 70 7.67 10.82 -22.41
N VAL A 71 8.86 11.40 -22.63
CA VAL A 71 9.95 11.49 -21.64
C VAL A 71 9.54 12.37 -20.45
N VAL A 72 8.92 13.52 -20.69
CA VAL A 72 8.41 14.41 -19.63
C VAL A 72 7.37 13.69 -18.76
N ILE A 73 6.45 12.94 -19.36
CA ILE A 73 5.46 12.16 -18.62
C ILE A 73 6.10 11.00 -17.86
N ALA A 74 7.05 10.27 -18.45
CA ALA A 74 7.79 9.23 -17.75
C ALA A 74 8.52 9.81 -16.52
N ALA A 75 9.12 11.00 -16.63
CA ALA A 75 9.76 11.71 -15.53
C ALA A 75 8.75 12.16 -14.46
N LEU A 76 7.57 12.69 -14.84
CA LEU A 76 6.52 13.09 -13.90
C LEU A 76 5.91 11.88 -13.15
N LEU A 77 5.64 10.77 -13.85
CA LEU A 77 5.18 9.52 -13.25
C LEU A 77 6.24 8.92 -12.32
N TRP A 78 7.51 8.95 -12.71
CA TRP A 78 8.62 8.52 -11.86
C TRP A 78 8.72 9.40 -10.60
N LEU A 79 8.67 10.72 -10.75
CA LEU A 79 8.75 11.67 -9.64
C LEU A 79 7.58 11.52 -8.66
N GLY A 80 6.35 11.34 -9.15
CA GLY A 80 5.18 11.03 -8.33
C GLY A 80 5.32 9.69 -7.59
N THR A 81 5.92 8.68 -8.22
CA THR A 81 6.22 7.39 -7.60
C THR A 81 7.27 7.53 -6.49
N ALA A 82 8.34 8.27 -6.76
CA ALA A 82 9.43 8.54 -5.81
C ALA A 82 8.91 9.32 -4.60
N ALA A 83 8.13 10.38 -4.81
CA ALA A 83 7.47 11.13 -3.76
C ALA A 83 6.53 10.25 -2.93
N ARG A 84 5.64 9.47 -3.56
CA ARG A 84 4.73 8.56 -2.83
C ARG A 84 5.50 7.54 -1.98
N ASN A 85 6.57 6.96 -2.51
CA ASN A 85 7.40 5.99 -1.78
C ASN A 85 8.29 6.62 -0.70
N ALA A 86 8.64 7.90 -0.81
CA ALA A 86 9.33 8.64 0.25
C ALA A 86 8.38 9.01 1.41
N ILE A 87 7.14 9.39 1.10
CA ILE A 87 6.13 9.82 2.08
C ILE A 87 5.43 8.61 2.75
N TYR A 88 5.17 7.54 2.01
CA TYR A 88 4.57 6.30 2.50
C TYR A 88 5.39 5.07 2.01
N PRO A 89 6.53 4.77 2.67
CA PRO A 89 7.43 3.67 2.28
C PRO A 89 6.86 2.28 2.58
N GLN A 90 7.45 1.25 1.93
CA GLN A 90 7.23 -0.15 2.28
C GLN A 90 7.77 -0.45 3.69
N PRO A 91 7.01 -1.13 4.56
CA PRO A 91 7.51 -1.61 5.84
C PRO A 91 8.39 -2.85 5.67
N TRP A 92 9.40 -2.94 6.54
CA TRP A 92 9.99 -4.22 6.94
C TRP A 92 9.64 -4.44 8.42
N VAL A 93 9.47 -5.70 8.82
CA VAL A 93 9.15 -6.12 10.19
C VAL A 93 10.26 -7.03 10.69
N ASN A 94 10.60 -6.93 11.97
CA ASN A 94 11.38 -7.93 12.69
C ASN A 94 10.64 -8.33 13.97
N LEU A 95 10.22 -9.59 14.04
CA LEU A 95 9.49 -10.17 15.17
C LEU A 95 10.42 -10.63 16.32
N ASP A 96 11.74 -10.69 16.11
CA ASP A 96 12.71 -11.01 17.17
C ASP A 96 13.03 -9.78 18.05
N THR A 97 12.73 -8.57 17.55
CA THR A 97 13.06 -7.30 18.20
C THR A 97 11.86 -6.35 18.31
N ASP A 98 10.65 -6.83 18.01
CA ASP A 98 9.39 -6.07 17.96
C ASP A 98 9.49 -4.71 17.26
N GLN A 99 10.08 -4.69 16.06
CA GLN A 99 10.36 -3.45 15.33
C GLN A 99 9.80 -3.45 13.90
N LEU A 100 9.27 -2.29 13.50
CA LEU A 100 8.87 -1.99 12.14
C LEU A 100 9.75 -0.88 11.57
N ARG A 101 10.37 -1.14 10.41
CA ARG A 101 11.24 -0.20 9.70
C ARG A 101 10.50 0.43 8.53
N ALA A 102 10.19 1.71 8.66
CA ALA A 102 9.61 2.56 7.63
C ALA A 102 10.69 3.03 6.64
N GLY A 103 10.89 2.26 5.56
CA GLY A 103 11.84 2.59 4.51
C GLY A 103 13.31 2.36 4.90
N ARG A 104 14.19 3.35 4.63
CA ARG A 104 15.66 3.18 4.74
C ARG A 104 16.29 3.61 6.07
N ARG A 105 15.61 4.40 6.91
CA ARG A 105 16.26 5.07 8.07
C ARG A 105 15.39 5.23 9.34
N ARG A 106 14.08 4.98 9.29
CA ARG A 106 13.22 5.07 10.49
C ARG A 106 12.83 3.67 10.91
N THR A 107 13.11 3.34 12.16
CA THR A 107 12.63 2.14 12.84
C THR A 107 11.85 2.59 14.07
N VAL A 108 10.67 2.01 14.28
CA VAL A 108 9.80 2.23 15.44
C VAL A 108 9.51 0.89 16.09
N ALA A 109 9.19 0.86 17.38
CA ALA A 109 8.68 -0.36 17.99
C ALA A 109 7.27 -0.64 17.46
N LEU A 110 6.85 -1.91 17.44
CA LEU A 110 5.47 -2.27 17.08
C LEU A 110 4.47 -1.60 18.04
N THR A 111 4.82 -1.51 19.31
CA THR A 111 4.07 -0.80 20.36
C THR A 111 3.88 0.70 20.10
N ASP A 112 4.70 1.34 19.25
CA ASP A 112 4.57 2.77 18.92
C ASP A 112 3.50 3.04 17.85
N LEU A 113 3.02 1.99 17.17
CA LEU A 113 1.96 2.08 16.16
C LEU A 113 0.61 2.12 16.88
N ASP A 114 0.00 3.32 16.91
CA ASP A 114 -1.23 3.60 17.65
C ASP A 114 -2.48 3.59 16.78
N ARG A 115 -2.33 3.71 15.45
CA ARG A 115 -3.44 3.88 14.50
C ARG A 115 -3.30 3.04 13.24
N ALA A 116 -4.37 2.31 12.95
CA ALA A 116 -4.63 1.68 11.65
C ALA A 116 -5.71 2.46 10.88
N THR A 117 -5.52 2.60 9.57
CA THR A 117 -6.46 3.33 8.69
C THR A 117 -6.55 2.66 7.33
N VAL A 118 -7.78 2.43 6.86
CA VAL A 118 -8.09 2.07 5.47
C VAL A 118 -8.52 3.34 4.72
N PRO A 119 -7.85 3.76 3.63
CA PRO A 119 -8.19 5.01 2.96
C PRO A 119 -9.53 4.93 2.23
N VAL A 120 -10.53 5.66 2.71
CA VAL A 120 -11.84 5.84 2.04
C VAL A 120 -11.75 6.93 0.96
N ASP A 121 -10.74 6.81 0.09
CA ASP A 121 -10.48 7.75 -1.00
C ASP A 121 -11.23 7.30 -2.26
N PRO A 122 -12.24 8.02 -2.78
CA PRO A 122 -13.00 7.60 -3.95
C PRO A 122 -12.18 7.57 -5.25
N ALA A 123 -10.97 8.14 -5.28
CA ALA A 123 -10.03 7.96 -6.39
C ALA A 123 -9.29 6.60 -6.34
N LEU A 124 -9.23 5.95 -5.17
CA LEU A 124 -8.86 4.53 -5.07
C LEU A 124 -10.07 3.69 -5.46
N LYS A 125 -10.04 3.14 -6.69
CA LYS A 125 -10.99 2.12 -7.13
C LYS A 125 -11.11 1.00 -6.09
N ALA A 126 -12.33 0.52 -5.83
CA ALA A 126 -12.64 -0.59 -4.92
C ALA A 126 -11.83 -1.88 -5.19
N ASP A 127 -11.25 -1.98 -6.38
CA ASP A 127 -10.23 -2.95 -6.77
C ASP A 127 -8.97 -2.95 -5.89
N VAL A 128 -8.66 -1.93 -5.09
CA VAL A 128 -7.40 -1.83 -4.33
C VAL A 128 -7.65 -1.62 -2.83
N LEU A 129 -7.26 -2.60 -2.01
CA LEU A 129 -7.32 -2.53 -0.55
C LEU A 129 -5.94 -2.17 0.02
N VAL A 130 -5.91 -1.11 0.83
CA VAL A 130 -4.69 -0.55 1.41
C VAL A 130 -4.86 -0.41 2.92
N LEU A 131 -3.91 -0.93 3.69
CA LEU A 131 -3.79 -0.70 5.13
C LEU A 131 -2.66 0.30 5.39
N ARG A 132 -2.96 1.35 6.13
CA ARG A 132 -1.97 2.31 6.64
C ARG A 132 -1.80 2.09 8.13
N LEU A 133 -0.54 1.96 8.56
CA LEU A 133 -0.18 1.95 9.97
C LEU A 133 0.61 3.21 10.29
N THR A 134 0.26 3.87 11.38
CA THR A 134 0.83 5.16 11.80
C THR A 134 1.32 5.08 13.23
N ALA A 135 2.49 5.67 13.46
CA ALA A 135 3.07 6.02 14.74
C ALA A 135 3.36 7.54 14.73
N LYS A 136 3.69 8.11 15.90
CA LYS A 136 4.02 9.53 16.05
C LYS A 136 5.06 10.06 15.04
N GLU A 137 6.03 9.24 14.65
CA GLU A 137 7.18 9.66 13.81
C GLU A 137 7.33 8.85 12.51
N ALA A 138 6.44 7.90 12.24
CA ALA A 138 6.49 7.03 11.07
C ALA A 138 5.09 6.68 10.55
N ARG A 139 4.96 6.55 9.22
CA ARG A 139 3.80 5.92 8.59
C ARG A 139 4.27 4.93 7.55
N VAL A 140 3.50 3.86 7.36
CA VAL A 140 3.71 2.88 6.28
C VAL A 140 2.40 2.55 5.60
N GLU A 141 2.47 2.06 4.36
CA GLU A 141 1.30 1.82 3.52
C GLU A 141 1.42 0.47 2.79
N ILE A 142 0.69 -0.51 3.30
CA ILE A 142 0.69 -1.90 2.85
C ILE A 142 -0.47 -2.09 1.88
N ILE A 143 -0.21 -2.73 0.74
CA ILE A 143 -1.27 -3.10 -0.21
C ILE A 143 -1.64 -4.54 0.11
N LEU A 144 -2.86 -4.77 0.60
CA LEU A 144 -3.35 -6.11 0.94
C LEU A 144 -3.89 -6.82 -0.30
N ARG A 145 -4.58 -6.08 -1.18
CA ARG A 145 -5.21 -6.60 -2.39
C ARG A 145 -5.15 -5.56 -3.51
N ASP A 146 -4.94 -5.98 -4.76
CA ASP A 146 -5.29 -5.18 -5.94
C ASP A 146 -6.21 -5.96 -6.90
N ARG A 147 -6.46 -5.46 -8.11
CA ARG A 147 -7.35 -6.11 -9.11
C ARG A 147 -6.94 -7.53 -9.50
N ARG A 148 -5.68 -7.90 -9.25
CA ARG A 148 -5.12 -9.23 -9.56
C ARG A 148 -5.28 -10.24 -8.42
N GLY A 149 -5.80 -9.80 -7.26
CA GLY A 149 -5.95 -10.62 -6.06
C GLY A 149 -5.13 -10.09 -4.88
N PRO A 150 -4.89 -10.92 -3.85
CA PRO A 150 -4.00 -10.60 -2.72
C PRO A 150 -2.59 -10.21 -3.18
N ARG A 151 -1.90 -9.41 -2.35
CA ARG A 151 -0.54 -8.90 -2.66
C ARG A 151 0.50 -9.14 -1.56
N LEU A 152 0.09 -9.89 -0.53
CA LEU A 152 0.96 -10.56 0.42
C LEU A 152 0.97 -12.06 0.08
N ASP A 153 2.11 -12.72 0.25
CA ASP A 153 2.20 -14.18 0.28
C ASP A 153 1.78 -14.71 1.68
N GLY A 154 1.66 -16.03 1.84
CA GLY A 154 1.26 -16.65 3.11
C GLY A 154 2.17 -16.25 4.28
N THR A 155 3.48 -16.21 4.04
CA THR A 155 4.48 -15.80 5.03
C THR A 155 4.35 -14.33 5.43
N SER A 156 4.27 -13.40 4.47
CA SER A 156 4.09 -11.96 4.74
C SER A 156 2.77 -11.67 5.43
N THR A 157 1.71 -12.43 5.09
CA THR A 157 0.40 -12.35 5.76
C THR A 157 0.51 -12.75 7.22
N ARG A 158 1.09 -13.93 7.52
CA ARG A 158 1.28 -14.42 8.90
C ARG A 158 2.17 -13.49 9.72
N VAL A 159 3.30 -13.03 9.15
CA VAL A 159 4.22 -12.09 9.83
C VAL A 159 3.55 -10.73 10.09
N LEU A 160 2.73 -10.22 9.17
CA LEU A 160 2.00 -8.96 9.39
C LEU A 160 0.88 -9.11 10.42
N ALA A 161 0.14 -10.22 10.41
CA ALA A 161 -0.90 -10.49 11.40
C ALA A 161 -0.30 -10.62 12.81
N GLU A 162 0.82 -11.33 12.96
CA GLU A 162 1.56 -11.39 14.22
C GLU A 162 2.13 -10.02 14.64
N ALA A 163 2.69 -9.25 13.70
CA ALA A 163 3.18 -7.91 13.98
C ALA A 163 2.06 -6.99 14.50
N LEU A 164 0.86 -7.06 13.90
CA LEU A 164 -0.32 -6.32 14.36
C LEU A 164 -0.71 -6.69 15.79
N ARG A 165 -0.72 -7.99 16.14
CA ARG A 165 -1.01 -8.48 17.50
C ARG A 165 -0.08 -7.91 18.58
N ARG A 166 1.07 -7.34 18.19
CA ARG A 166 2.05 -6.67 19.07
C ARG A 166 2.05 -5.13 18.96
N THR A 167 1.06 -4.55 18.27
CA THR A 167 0.88 -3.08 18.19
C THR A 167 -0.06 -2.53 19.25
N SER A 168 0.02 -1.22 19.49
CA SER A 168 -0.93 -0.48 20.35
C SER A 168 -2.12 0.08 19.56
N VAL A 169 -2.48 -0.53 18.42
CA VAL A 169 -3.53 -0.03 17.53
C VAL A 169 -4.89 -0.04 18.22
N ALA A 170 -5.50 1.14 18.33
CA ALA A 170 -6.84 1.30 18.88
C ALA A 170 -7.72 2.19 17.98
N MET A 171 -9.03 2.02 18.07
CA MET A 171 -9.98 3.00 17.50
C MET A 171 -9.85 4.31 18.27
N PRO A 172 -9.62 5.48 17.62
CA PRO A 172 -9.53 6.74 18.33
C PRO A 172 -10.84 7.11 19.02
N THR A 173 -10.74 7.70 20.21
CA THR A 173 -11.86 8.27 20.98
C THR A 173 -11.82 9.79 20.91
N SER A 174 -12.92 10.46 21.30
CA SER A 174 -13.00 11.92 21.32
C SER A 174 -13.60 12.42 22.64
N ALA A 175 -13.40 13.70 22.98
CA ALA A 175 -14.00 14.27 24.19
C ALA A 175 -15.54 14.10 24.30
N PRO A 176 -16.35 14.26 23.22
CA PRO A 176 -17.78 13.96 23.27
C PRO A 176 -18.13 12.46 23.12
N ASP A 177 -17.18 11.59 22.78
CA ASP A 177 -17.35 10.13 22.70
C ASP A 177 -16.13 9.42 23.33
N PRO A 178 -16.00 9.45 24.67
CA PRO A 178 -14.87 8.84 25.38
C PRO A 178 -14.92 7.30 25.34
N THR A 179 -16.08 6.72 25.02
CA THR A 179 -16.29 5.28 24.86
C THR A 179 -15.98 4.77 23.45
N GLY A 180 -15.74 5.67 22.48
CA GLY A 180 -15.49 5.30 21.08
C GLY A 180 -16.69 4.66 20.38
N ARG A 181 -17.90 4.75 20.95
CA ARG A 181 -19.12 4.12 20.43
C ARG A 181 -19.47 4.62 19.02
N PHE A 182 -19.13 5.86 18.74
CA PHE A 182 -19.28 6.52 17.44
C PHE A 182 -17.92 6.74 16.76
N GLY A 183 -16.85 6.07 17.21
CA GLY A 183 -15.50 6.20 16.66
C GLY A 183 -15.42 5.98 15.14
N ARG A 184 -16.18 5.01 14.61
CA ARG A 184 -16.31 4.77 13.15
C ARG A 184 -16.93 5.93 12.36
N TYR A 185 -17.70 6.81 13.00
CA TYR A 185 -18.26 8.03 12.39
C TYR A 185 -17.40 9.28 12.66
N ASN A 186 -16.84 9.39 13.87
CA ASN A 186 -15.97 10.49 14.29
C ASN A 186 -14.60 10.46 13.59
N PHE A 187 -14.10 9.25 13.26
CA PHE A 187 -12.79 9.01 12.67
C PHE A 187 -12.90 8.10 11.43
N PRO A 188 -13.55 8.55 10.35
CA PRO A 188 -13.77 7.73 9.16
C PRO A 188 -12.45 7.14 8.61
N GLY A 189 -12.54 5.93 8.08
CA GLY A 189 -11.39 5.14 7.63
C GLY A 189 -10.54 4.50 8.75
N HIS A 190 -10.68 4.88 10.02
CA HIS A 190 -9.95 4.23 11.12
C HIS A 190 -10.61 2.88 11.46
N ILE A 191 -9.79 1.93 11.94
CA ILE A 191 -10.20 0.58 12.31
C ILE A 191 -9.55 0.15 13.62
N GLY A 192 -10.17 -0.79 14.33
CA GLY A 192 -9.58 -1.42 15.52
C GLY A 192 -8.51 -2.45 15.14
N LEU A 193 -7.82 -2.99 16.15
CA LEU A 193 -6.82 -4.04 15.97
C LEU A 193 -7.41 -5.32 15.34
N ASP A 194 -8.56 -5.79 15.85
CA ASP A 194 -9.20 -7.01 15.34
C ASP A 194 -9.68 -6.85 13.88
N ASP A 195 -10.28 -5.69 13.56
CA ASP A 195 -10.63 -5.30 12.18
C ASP A 195 -9.37 -5.30 11.27
N ALA A 196 -8.22 -4.84 11.77
CA ALA A 196 -6.97 -4.78 11.02
C ALA A 196 -6.36 -6.17 10.77
N ILE A 197 -6.36 -7.03 11.78
CA ILE A 197 -5.90 -8.43 11.67
C ILE A 197 -6.80 -9.18 10.68
N ALA A 198 -8.13 -9.08 10.82
CA ALA A 198 -9.08 -9.74 9.93
C ALA A 198 -8.93 -9.30 8.46
N LEU A 199 -8.67 -8.01 8.20
CA LEU A 199 -8.40 -7.51 6.85
C LEU A 199 -7.07 -8.03 6.26
N VAL A 200 -6.06 -8.30 7.10
CA VAL A 200 -4.77 -8.88 6.67
C VAL A 200 -4.92 -10.37 6.36
N GLU A 201 -5.52 -11.13 7.28
CA GLU A 201 -5.70 -12.57 7.15
C GLU A 201 -6.70 -12.91 6.03
N HIS A 202 -7.79 -12.15 5.89
CA HIS A 202 -8.89 -12.38 4.95
C HIS A 202 -9.33 -11.09 4.22
N PRO A 203 -8.51 -10.55 3.29
CA PRO A 203 -8.81 -9.30 2.59
C PRO A 203 -10.08 -9.41 1.71
N PRO A 204 -11.14 -8.63 1.98
CA PRO A 204 -12.43 -8.77 1.31
C PRO A 204 -12.37 -8.41 -0.19
N VAL A 205 -13.21 -9.08 -0.98
CA VAL A 205 -13.30 -8.97 -2.45
C VAL A 205 -13.61 -7.52 -2.93
N PRO A 206 -13.30 -7.15 -4.19
CA PRO A 206 -13.69 -5.85 -4.74
C PRO A 206 -15.19 -5.58 -4.57
N GLY A 207 -15.53 -4.39 -4.07
CA GLY A 207 -16.93 -3.97 -3.87
C GLY A 207 -17.65 -4.56 -2.65
N ALA A 208 -17.03 -5.47 -1.88
CA ALA A 208 -17.55 -5.84 -0.57
C ALA A 208 -17.37 -4.69 0.45
N PRO A 209 -18.27 -4.56 1.45
CA PRO A 209 -18.16 -3.53 2.48
C PRO A 209 -16.89 -3.74 3.31
N LEU A 210 -16.19 -2.63 3.57
CA LEU A 210 -15.03 -2.57 4.46
C LEU A 210 -15.50 -2.16 5.87
N PRO A 211 -14.83 -2.58 6.97
CA PRO A 211 -15.25 -2.25 8.33
C PRO A 211 -15.23 -0.75 8.68
N ALA A 212 -14.70 0.10 7.78
CA ALA A 212 -14.69 1.55 7.88
C ALA A 212 -15.36 2.28 6.70
N SER A 213 -16.11 1.58 5.83
CA SER A 213 -16.91 2.19 4.76
C SER A 213 -18.41 2.09 5.08
N TRP A 214 -19.10 3.22 5.00
CA TRP A 214 -20.56 3.36 5.12
C TRP A 214 -21.07 4.24 3.98
#